data_AF-A0A4S4BEG2-F1
#
_entry.id   AF-A0A4S4BEG2-F1
#
_cell.length_a   1.000
_cell.length_b   1.000
_cell.length_c   1.000
_cell.angle_alpha   90.00
_cell.angle_beta   90.00
_cell.angle_gamma   90.00
#
_symmetry.space_group_name_H-M   'P 1'
#
loop_
_entity.id
_entity.type
_entity.pdbx_description
1 polymer ?
#
loop_
_entity_poly.entity_id
_entity_poly.type
_entity_poly.pdbx_seq_one_letter_code
_entity_poly.pdbx_strand_id
1 'polypeptide(L)' 'MSGQSAEGRELVGREFLVRRNALWATLRGLEPGAAGFEGTLSELSALIGWNRARILAGLGLVDLGLPETETGPTP' A
#
# COMPACT_ATOMS: atom_id res chain seq x y z
N MET A 1 1.45 39.38 10.49
CA MET A 1 0.57 38.35 9.89
C MET A 1 1.43 37.15 9.54
N SER A 2 1.54 36.16 10.42
CA SER A 2 2.40 34.98 10.23
C SER A 2 1.66 33.74 10.70
N GLY A 3 0.69 33.28 9.89
CA GLY A 3 -0.09 32.04 10.11
C GLY A 3 0.12 30.97 9.04
N GLN A 4 0.72 31.31 7.89
CA GLN A 4 0.70 30.47 6.69
C GLN A 4 1.59 29.22 6.73
N SER A 5 2.51 29.09 7.69
CA SER A 5 3.49 27.99 7.70
C SER A 5 2.99 26.67 8.29
N ALA A 6 1.96 26.69 9.13
CA ALA A 6 1.36 25.48 9.71
C ALA A 6 0.33 24.86 8.74
N GLU A 7 -0.52 25.71 8.15
CA GLU A 7 -1.58 25.32 7.22
C GLU A 7 -1.00 24.64 5.96
N GLY A 8 0.11 25.14 5.43
CA GLY A 8 0.77 24.53 4.26
C GLY A 8 1.31 23.12 4.54
N ARG A 9 1.83 22.85 5.74
CA ARG A 9 2.30 21.50 6.11
C ARG A 9 1.14 20.54 6.41
N GLU A 10 0.06 21.07 6.99
CA GLU A 10 -1.15 20.29 7.27
C GLU A 10 -1.89 19.91 5.99
N LEU A 11 -1.98 20.82 5.02
CA LEU A 11 -2.51 20.55 3.68
C LEU A 11 -1.70 19.46 2.97
N VAL A 12 -0.36 19.56 2.99
CA VAL A 12 0.53 18.52 2.45
C VAL A 12 0.31 17.18 3.16
N GLY A 13 0.12 17.20 4.48
CA GLY A 13 -0.21 16.01 5.26
C GLY A 13 -1.56 15.39 4.88
N ARG A 14 -2.59 16.22 4.66
CA ARG A 14 -3.91 15.77 4.25
C ARG A 14 -3.88 15.19 2.83
N GLU A 15 -3.24 15.87 1.89
CA GLU A 15 -3.10 15.40 0.50
C GLU A 15 -2.35 14.08 0.44
N PHE A 16 -1.28 13.93 1.24
CA PHE A 16 -0.57 12.66 1.39
C PHE A 16 -1.48 11.53 1.87
N LEU A 17 -2.27 11.77 2.93
CA LEU A 17 -3.19 10.78 3.47
C LEU A 17 -4.30 10.40 2.47
N VAL A 18 -4.85 11.39 1.76
CA VAL A 18 -5.86 11.16 0.71
C VAL A 18 -5.29 10.30 -0.41
N ARG A 19 -4.11 10.65 -0.93
CA ARG A 19 -3.46 9.89 -2.02
C ARG A 19 -3.13 8.46 -1.58
N ARG A 20 -2.56 8.29 -0.39
CA ARG A 20 -2.27 6.97 0.17
C ARG A 20 -3.53 6.12 0.29
N ASN A 21 -4.60 6.68 0.85
CA ASN A 21 -5.86 5.95 1.05
C ASN A 21 -6.53 5.60 -0.29
N ALA A 22 -6.48 6.49 -1.28
CA ALA A 22 -6.98 6.23 -2.63
C ALA A 22 -6.24 5.05 -3.27
N LEU A 23 -4.90 5.03 -3.22
CA LEU A 23 -4.10 3.93 -3.75
C LEU A 23 -4.41 2.59 -3.04
N TRP A 24 -4.58 2.61 -1.71
CA TRP A 24 -5.01 1.42 -0.96
C TRP A 24 -6.41 0.94 -1.32
N ALA A 25 -7.33 1.84 -1.66
CA ALA A 25 -8.67 1.48 -2.10
C ALA A 25 -8.64 0.85 -3.49
N THR A 26 -7.87 1.45 -4.41
CA THR A 26 -7.67 0.93 -5.76
C THR A 26 -7.05 -0.47 -5.74
N LEU A 27 -5.99 -0.70 -4.95
CA LEU A 27 -5.36 -2.03 -4.84
C LEU A 27 -6.33 -3.12 -4.37
N ARG A 28 -7.26 -2.79 -3.47
CA ARG A 28 -8.27 -3.76 -2.98
C ARG A 28 -9.35 -4.09 -4.00
N GLY A 29 -9.54 -3.25 -5.02
CA GLY A 29 -10.51 -3.47 -6.10
C GLY A 29 -9.91 -4.08 -7.37
N LEU A 30 -8.58 -4.24 -7.43
CA LEU A 30 -7.88 -4.78 -8.60
C LEU A 30 -7.42 -6.21 -8.33
N GLU A 31 -7.39 -7.01 -9.40
CA GLU A 31 -6.87 -8.37 -9.33
C GLU A 31 -5.33 -8.34 -9.13
N PRO A 32 -4.79 -9.07 -8.13
CA PRO A 32 -3.35 -9.15 -7.93
C PRO A 32 -2.64 -9.67 -9.19
N GLY A 33 -1.58 -8.98 -9.62
CA GLY A 33 -0.82 -9.34 -10.82
C GLY A 33 -1.36 -8.75 -12.13
N ALA A 34 -2.54 -8.13 -12.13
CA ALA A 34 -2.98 -7.33 -13.28
C ALA A 34 -2.07 -6.10 -13.48
N ALA A 35 -1.93 -5.63 -14.73
CA ALA A 35 -1.09 -4.47 -15.04
C ALA A 35 -1.47 -3.21 -14.23
N GLY A 36 -2.77 -2.99 -14.02
CA GLY A 36 -3.28 -1.90 -13.18
C GLY A 36 -2.91 -2.05 -11.70
N PHE A 37 -2.87 -3.29 -11.20
CA PHE A 37 -2.48 -3.58 -9.82
C PHE A 37 -0.99 -3.31 -9.62
N GLU A 38 -0.14 -3.81 -10.51
CA GLU A 38 1.31 -3.60 -10.46
C GLU A 38 1.67 -2.11 -10.54
N GLY A 39 0.99 -1.35 -11.41
CA GLY A 39 1.16 0.10 -11.51
C GLY A 39 0.79 0.82 -10.21
N THR A 40 -0.38 0.51 -9.66
CA THR A 40 -0.85 1.11 -8.40
C THR A 40 0.06 0.74 -7.22
N LEU A 41 0.56 -0.50 -7.20
CA LEU A 41 1.49 -0.97 -6.18
C LEU A 41 2.81 -0.20 -6.24
N SER A 42 3.34 0.02 -7.44
CA SER A 42 4.56 0.80 -7.65
C SER A 42 4.39 2.26 -7.20
N GLU A 43 3.25 2.89 -7.53
CA GLU A 43 2.92 4.24 -7.05
C GLU A 43 2.81 4.32 -5.53
N LEU A 44 2.13 3.35 -4.89
CA LEU A 44 2.02 3.31 -3.45
C LEU A 44 3.38 3.10 -2.79
N SER A 45 4.18 2.16 -3.33
CA SER A 45 5.57 1.91 -2.90
C SER A 45 6.41 3.17 -2.94
N ALA A 46 6.37 3.93 -4.05
CA ALA A 46 7.08 5.19 -4.17
C ALA A 46 6.58 6.26 -3.18
N LEU A 47 5.28 6.26 -2.87
CA LEU A 47 4.67 7.25 -1.97
C LEU A 47 5.03 7.01 -0.51
N ILE A 48 5.01 5.77 -0.02
CA ILE A 48 5.20 5.44 1.40
C ILE A 48 6.56 4.78 1.71
N GLY A 49 7.35 4.48 0.68
CA GLY A 49 8.66 3.84 0.81
C GLY A 49 8.61 2.36 1.23
N TRP A 50 7.47 1.69 1.04
CA TRP A 50 7.32 0.27 1.39
C TRP A 50 7.64 -0.61 0.20
N ASN A 51 8.31 -1.74 0.44
CA ASN A 51 8.52 -2.73 -0.61
C ASN A 51 7.23 -3.50 -0.95
N ARG A 52 7.23 -4.15 -2.11
CA ARG A 52 6.10 -4.95 -2.62
C ARG A 52 5.58 -5.95 -1.58
N ALA A 53 6.45 -6.75 -0.98
CA ALA A 53 6.06 -7.77 0.00
C ALA A 53 5.29 -7.18 1.18
N ARG A 54 5.72 -6.03 1.72
CA ARG A 54 5.04 -5.36 2.83
C ARG A 54 3.69 -4.78 2.43
N ILE A 55 3.56 -4.26 1.20
CA ILE A 55 2.27 -3.79 0.67
C ILE A 55 1.31 -4.96 0.49
N LEU A 56 1.76 -6.06 -0.10
CA LEU A 56 0.96 -7.28 -0.29
C LEU A 56 0.51 -7.86 1.06
N ALA A 57 1.39 -7.89 2.06
CA ALA A 57 1.02 -8.29 3.41
C ALA A 57 -0.05 -7.37 4.02
N GLY A 58 0.02 -6.07 3.77
CA GLY A 58 -1.02 -5.10 4.16
C GLY A 58 -2.37 -5.31 3.46
N LEU A 59 -2.39 -5.99 2.31
CA LEU A 59 -3.61 -6.41 1.61
C LEU A 59 -4.11 -7.79 2.06
N GLY A 60 -3.38 -8.49 2.93
CA GLY A 60 -3.66 -9.89 3.27
C GLY A 60 -3.26 -10.88 2.17
N LEU A 61 -2.49 -10.44 1.17
CA LEU A 61 -2.06 -11.22 0.00
C LEU A 61 -0.66 -11.84 0.21
N VAL A 62 -0.33 -12.21 1.46
CA VAL A 62 0.98 -12.75 1.86
C VAL A 62 1.36 -14.01 1.05
N ASP A 63 0.34 -14.72 0.55
CA ASP A 63 0.44 -16.01 -0.13
C ASP A 63 1.09 -15.96 -1.53
N LEU A 64 1.13 -14.80 -2.19
CA LEU A 64 1.66 -14.66 -3.56
C LEU A 64 3.21 -14.65 -3.65
N GLY A 65 3.89 -15.18 -2.62
CA GLY A 65 5.34 -15.15 -2.42
C GLY A 65 6.02 -16.47 -2.01
N LEU A 66 5.37 -17.63 -2.23
CA LEU A 66 5.85 -19.03 -2.03
C LEU A 66 5.84 -19.59 -0.59
N PRO A 67 5.93 -20.93 -0.49
CA PRO A 67 4.80 -21.84 -0.27
C PRO A 67 4.33 -21.81 1.18
N GLU A 68 3.07 -22.19 1.41
CA GLU A 68 2.59 -22.66 2.70
C GLU A 68 3.64 -23.64 3.26
N THR A 69 4.37 -23.23 4.31
CA THR A 69 5.09 -24.20 5.12
C THR A 69 4.02 -25.06 5.75
N GLU A 70 3.81 -26.24 5.17
CA GLU A 70 3.01 -27.34 5.69
C GLU A 70 3.31 -27.49 7.18
N THR A 71 2.50 -26.86 8.02
CA THR A 71 2.34 -27.29 9.41
C THR A 71 1.28 -28.38 9.39
N GLY A 72 1.63 -29.48 8.71
CA GLY A 72 0.92 -30.74 8.92
C GLY A 72 1.06 -31.12 10.39
N PRO A 73 -0.03 -31.40 11.12
CA PRO A 73 0.09 -31.99 12.44
C PRO A 73 0.69 -33.39 12.26
N THR A 74 1.90 -33.60 12.74
CA THR A 74 2.52 -34.93 12.75
C THR A 74 1.74 -35.81 13.74
N PRO A 75 1.20 -36.98 13.34
CA PRO A 75 0.58 -37.93 14.25
C PRO A 75 1.59 -38.62 15.17
#